data_AF-A0A7Y4U7H8-F1
#
_entry.id   AF-A0A7Y4U7H8-F1
#
_cell.length_a   1.000
_cell.length_b   1.000
_cell.length_c   1.000
_cell.angle_alpha   90.00
_cell.angle_beta   90.00
_cell.angle_gamma   90.00
#
_symmetry.space_group_name_H-M   'P 1'
#
loop_
_entity.id
_entity.type
_entity.pdbx_description
1 polymer ?
#
loop_
_entity_poly.entity_id
_entity_poly.type
_entity_poly.pdbx_seq_one_letter_code
_entity_poly.pdbx_strand_id
1 'polypeptide(L)'
;MKSPRSLTQSHFRALSDAFLPTQIREEPKIKSDKSRPFYAGEIAWLYNECGVLSFVQGRLPDAFALFGLAMQALDNLEPDRERPGPLRALVSLNRAIVDIERGRIRRAANTLKDIIPTFSETADKEARLIAEGYLALTFHLAGNFDQAERRYKSIIKELVKLRRSRSASIFSKHYADLLRRRGNVQRAQAVVTEAIQLAQEGNHEDVRHLAILSEAKILIESPLEQFKPEPIHSRLDMVERYARVMGIPRMTAEVHGLRARLHKRSGDLRTAGSFAEKSLEIASLHELQVRKASDLVLYASINLKRGFRRDCRPLLEEALAITRDTEYYAAYAQAQELLHGLERSGESE
;
A
#
# COMPACT_ATOMS: atom_id res chain seq x y z
N MET A 1 42.61 25.80 5.80
CA MET A 1 41.37 25.11 6.23
C MET A 1 40.22 25.62 5.39
N LYS A 2 39.55 24.76 4.62
CA LYS A 2 38.36 25.14 3.84
C LYS A 2 37.19 25.38 4.79
N SER A 3 36.45 26.47 4.59
CA SER A 3 35.26 26.83 5.40
C SER A 3 34.23 25.69 5.39
N PRO A 4 33.55 25.39 6.52
CA PRO A 4 32.50 24.36 6.60
C PRO A 4 31.40 24.50 5.54
N ARG A 5 31.15 25.74 5.06
CA ARG A 5 30.18 26.03 3.99
C ARG A 5 30.59 25.55 2.60
N SER A 6 31.89 25.41 2.34
CA SER A 6 32.41 24.96 1.05
C SER A 6 32.35 23.43 0.87
N LEU A 7 32.28 22.69 1.98
CA LEU A 7 32.17 21.24 2.01
C LEU A 7 30.71 20.78 1.87
N THR A 8 29.74 21.53 2.41
CA THR A 8 28.31 21.23 2.26
C THR A 8 27.81 21.47 0.83
N GLN A 9 28.22 22.57 0.18
CA GLN A 9 27.86 22.84 -1.23
C GLN A 9 28.47 21.84 -2.22
N SER A 10 29.70 21.37 -1.99
CA SER A 10 30.33 20.37 -2.88
C SER A 10 29.71 18.98 -2.71
N HIS A 11 29.33 18.59 -1.48
CA HIS A 11 28.61 17.35 -1.23
C HIS A 11 27.18 17.38 -1.78
N PHE A 12 26.51 18.53 -1.69
CA PHE A 12 25.16 18.71 -2.24
C PHE A 12 25.12 18.67 -3.77
N ARG A 13 26.10 19.28 -4.45
CA ARG A 13 26.23 19.15 -5.91
C ARG A 13 26.44 17.70 -6.35
N ALA A 14 27.27 16.95 -5.63
CA ALA A 14 27.48 15.53 -5.93
C ALA A 14 26.21 14.67 -5.77
N LEU A 15 25.31 15.02 -4.84
CA LEU A 15 24.02 14.35 -4.65
C LEU A 15 22.99 14.75 -5.71
N SER A 16 22.96 16.02 -6.11
CA SER A 16 22.17 16.53 -7.23
C SER A 16 22.57 15.88 -8.56
N ASP A 17 23.87 15.73 -8.80
CA ASP A 17 24.43 15.16 -10.03
C ASP A 17 24.20 13.65 -10.15
N ALA A 18 23.99 12.94 -9.02
CA ALA A 18 23.82 11.50 -8.99
C ALA A 18 22.36 11.02 -9.17
N PHE A 19 21.36 11.88 -8.95
CA PHE A 19 19.95 11.44 -8.84
C PHE A 19 18.93 12.27 -9.64
N LEU A 20 19.31 13.41 -10.21
CA LEU A 20 18.41 14.20 -11.06
C LEU A 20 18.63 13.89 -12.55
N PRO A 21 17.56 13.64 -13.34
CA PRO A 21 17.69 13.45 -14.79
C PRO A 21 18.32 14.68 -15.47
N THR A 22 19.13 14.43 -16.50
CA THR A 22 20.02 15.39 -17.19
C THR A 22 19.33 16.64 -17.73
N GLN A 23 18.00 16.61 -17.91
CA GLN A 23 17.18 17.72 -18.39
C GLN A 23 16.87 18.80 -17.33
N ILE A 24 17.21 18.57 -16.05
CA ILE A 24 17.07 19.56 -14.97
C ILE A 24 18.27 20.53 -14.93
N ARG A 25 19.28 20.34 -15.79
CA ARG A 25 20.56 21.07 -15.75
C ARG A 25 20.52 22.53 -16.24
N GLU A 26 19.46 22.95 -16.93
CA GLU A 26 19.33 24.34 -17.35
C GLU A 26 18.55 25.14 -16.29
N GLU A 27 19.30 25.63 -15.31
CA GLU A 27 18.78 26.52 -14.27
C GLU A 27 18.26 27.83 -14.90
N PRO A 28 16.99 28.22 -14.65
CA PRO A 28 16.58 29.59 -14.90
C PRO A 28 17.44 30.50 -14.01
N LYS A 29 18.02 31.56 -14.60
CA LYS A 29 18.83 32.58 -13.90
C LYS A 29 17.96 33.39 -12.93
N ILE A 30 17.57 32.79 -11.82
CA ILE A 30 16.86 33.44 -10.74
C ILE A 30 17.93 34.05 -9.82
N LYS A 31 17.89 35.38 -9.65
CA LYS A 31 18.79 36.10 -8.72
C LYS A 31 18.69 35.43 -7.35
N SER A 32 19.78 34.82 -6.89
CA SER A 32 19.80 34.15 -5.59
C SER A 32 19.66 35.18 -4.47
N ASP A 33 18.49 35.20 -3.86
CA ASP A 33 18.30 35.87 -2.58
C ASP A 33 19.01 35.02 -1.52
N LYS A 34 20.20 35.48 -1.11
CA LYS A 34 21.09 34.81 -0.15
C LYS A 34 20.47 34.65 1.25
N SER A 35 19.25 35.12 1.48
CA SER A 35 18.52 35.05 2.75
C SER A 35 17.67 33.78 2.94
N ARG A 36 17.41 33.00 1.88
CA ARG A 36 16.62 31.75 1.99
C ARG A 36 17.53 30.53 2.05
N PRO A 37 17.50 29.72 3.13
CA PRO A 37 18.40 28.58 3.29
C PRO A 37 18.09 27.40 2.36
N PHE A 38 16.90 27.36 1.73
CA PHE A 38 16.47 26.29 0.81
C PHE A 38 15.72 26.84 -0.40
N TYR A 39 15.92 26.23 -1.57
CA TYR A 39 15.13 26.48 -2.78
C TYR A 39 13.78 25.74 -2.72
N ALA A 40 12.76 26.24 -3.42
CA ALA A 40 11.42 25.64 -3.43
C ALA A 40 11.43 24.15 -3.84
N GLY A 41 12.34 23.77 -4.74
CA GLY A 41 12.46 22.38 -5.23
C GLY A 41 13.02 21.44 -4.16
N GLU A 42 13.97 21.92 -3.36
CA GLU A 42 14.54 21.16 -2.24
C GLU A 42 13.51 20.96 -1.12
N ILE A 43 12.70 21.99 -0.86
CA ILE A 43 11.59 21.91 0.09
C ILE A 43 10.54 20.91 -0.40
N ALA A 44 10.16 20.97 -1.67
CA ALA A 44 9.22 20.01 -2.27
C ALA A 44 9.75 18.58 -2.17
N TRP A 45 11.02 18.36 -2.48
CA TRP A 45 11.69 17.07 -2.36
C TRP A 45 11.69 16.57 -0.91
N LEU A 46 12.08 17.40 0.06
CA LEU A 46 12.12 17.01 1.47
C LEU A 46 10.74 16.58 1.97
N TYR A 47 9.69 17.35 1.65
CA TYR A 47 8.33 16.97 2.01
C TYR A 47 7.89 15.68 1.34
N ASN A 48 8.27 15.44 0.08
CA ASN A 48 7.99 14.18 -0.60
C ASN A 48 8.65 13.00 0.12
N GLU A 49 9.93 13.08 0.47
CA GLU A 49 10.63 11.99 1.16
C GLU A 49 10.07 11.70 2.56
N CYS A 50 9.78 12.75 3.34
CA CYS A 50 9.10 12.59 4.63
C CYS A 50 7.70 11.96 4.45
N GLY A 51 6.99 12.32 3.38
CA GLY A 51 5.70 11.74 3.02
C GLY A 51 5.82 10.25 2.70
N VAL A 52 6.81 9.86 1.90
CA VAL A 52 7.09 8.45 1.56
C VAL A 52 7.42 7.65 2.82
N LEU A 53 8.28 8.17 3.70
CA LEU A 53 8.61 7.52 4.97
C LEU A 53 7.37 7.30 5.84
N SER A 54 6.56 8.36 5.98
CA SER A 54 5.30 8.30 6.74
C SER A 54 4.33 7.27 6.14
N PHE A 55 4.25 7.21 4.81
CA PHE A 55 3.44 6.21 4.10
C PHE A 55 3.93 4.79 4.33
N VAL A 56 5.24 4.53 4.21
CA VAL A 56 5.83 3.20 4.43
C VAL A 56 5.53 2.69 5.83
N GLN A 57 5.60 3.57 6.84
CA GLN A 57 5.24 3.24 8.22
C GLN A 57 3.73 3.00 8.40
N GLY A 58 2.91 3.62 7.55
CA GLY A 58 1.45 3.54 7.63
C GLY A 58 0.80 4.75 8.26
N ARG A 59 1.53 5.82 8.55
CA ARG A 59 0.96 7.07 9.08
C ARG A 59 0.35 7.87 7.93
N LEU A 60 -0.80 7.43 7.46
CA LEU A 60 -1.46 8.01 6.28
C LEU A 60 -1.89 9.49 6.45
N PRO A 61 -2.33 9.96 7.64
CA PRO A 61 -2.61 11.38 7.85
C PRO A 61 -1.36 12.25 7.60
N ASP A 62 -0.23 11.86 8.19
CA ASP A 62 1.05 12.56 8.04
C ASP A 62 1.51 12.54 6.58
N ALA A 63 1.50 11.36 5.95
CA ALA A 63 1.89 11.20 4.55
C ALA A 63 1.07 12.09 3.62
N PHE A 64 -0.27 12.11 3.82
CA PHE A 64 -1.16 12.94 3.02
C PHE A 64 -0.89 14.44 3.21
N ALA A 65 -0.66 14.88 4.45
CA ALA A 65 -0.34 16.27 4.75
C ALA A 65 1.01 16.68 4.11
N LEU A 66 2.04 15.85 4.25
CA LEU A 66 3.37 16.08 3.70
C LEU A 66 3.36 16.14 2.16
N PHE A 67 2.64 15.24 1.49
CA PHE A 67 2.46 15.36 0.03
C PHE A 67 1.67 16.62 -0.35
N GLY A 68 0.72 17.06 0.49
CA GLY A 68 0.05 18.35 0.31
C GLY A 68 1.03 19.53 0.35
N LEU A 69 1.93 19.55 1.32
CA LEU A 69 2.98 20.56 1.46
C LEU A 69 3.99 20.50 0.29
N ALA A 70 4.37 19.30 -0.16
CA ALA A 70 5.21 19.14 -1.35
C ALA A 70 4.55 19.76 -2.59
N MET A 71 3.26 19.51 -2.82
CA MET A 71 2.51 20.09 -3.93
C MET A 71 2.41 21.62 -3.84
N GLN A 72 2.24 22.18 -2.64
CA GLN A 72 2.23 23.62 -2.43
C GLN A 72 3.59 24.25 -2.72
N ALA A 73 4.68 23.60 -2.31
CA ALA A 73 6.04 24.06 -2.62
C ALA A 73 6.31 24.07 -4.14
N LEU A 74 5.68 23.15 -4.89
CA LEU A 74 5.77 23.09 -6.35
C LEU A 74 4.93 24.13 -7.09
N ASP A 75 3.99 24.84 -6.45
CA ASP A 75 3.13 25.82 -7.14
C ASP A 75 3.93 26.96 -7.79
N ASN A 76 5.10 27.30 -7.24
CA ASN A 76 5.96 28.35 -7.81
C ASN A 76 6.90 27.82 -8.91
N LEU A 77 7.13 26.50 -8.98
CA LEU A 77 8.05 25.87 -9.93
C LEU A 77 7.32 25.29 -11.14
N GLU A 78 6.16 24.70 -10.89
CA GLU A 78 5.26 24.12 -11.87
C GLU A 78 3.88 24.73 -11.66
N PRO A 79 3.66 25.98 -12.14
CA PRO A 79 2.44 26.75 -11.88
C PRO A 79 1.24 26.25 -12.70
N ASP A 80 1.48 25.60 -13.84
CA ASP A 80 0.43 24.95 -14.62
C ASP A 80 -0.08 23.71 -13.87
N ARG A 81 -1.30 23.84 -13.33
CA ARG A 81 -1.97 22.75 -12.60
C ARG A 81 -2.73 21.80 -13.51
N GLU A 82 -3.03 22.20 -14.75
CA GLU A 82 -3.74 21.38 -15.73
C GLU A 82 -2.78 20.43 -16.45
N ARG A 83 -1.53 20.85 -16.64
CA ARG A 83 -0.43 20.03 -17.18
C ARG A 83 0.66 19.88 -16.12
N PRO A 84 0.52 18.92 -15.19
CA PRO A 84 1.49 18.75 -14.12
C PRO A 84 2.86 18.46 -14.73
N GLY A 85 3.90 19.15 -14.26
CA GLY A 85 5.27 18.83 -14.60
C GLY A 85 5.73 17.51 -13.96
N PRO A 86 6.94 17.03 -14.30
CA PRO A 86 7.45 15.75 -13.82
C PRO A 86 7.51 15.64 -12.28
N LEU A 87 7.84 16.72 -11.57
CA LEU A 87 7.93 16.69 -10.11
C LEU A 87 6.54 16.57 -9.47
N ARG A 88 5.57 17.35 -9.96
CA ARG A 88 4.18 17.26 -9.51
C ARG A 88 3.58 15.90 -9.85
N ALA A 89 3.92 15.29 -10.97
CA ALA A 89 3.49 13.94 -11.33
C ALA A 89 4.03 12.90 -10.33
N LEU A 90 5.30 12.97 -9.93
CA LEU A 90 5.88 12.07 -8.92
C LEU A 90 5.22 12.21 -7.54
N VAL A 91 5.02 13.44 -7.07
CA VAL A 91 4.31 13.67 -5.79
C VAL A 91 2.86 13.21 -5.87
N SER A 92 2.21 13.41 -7.02
CA SER A 92 0.84 12.95 -7.26
C SER A 92 0.74 11.42 -7.31
N LEU A 93 1.74 10.73 -7.85
CA LEU A 93 1.84 9.27 -7.77
C LEU A 93 1.87 8.81 -6.32
N ASN A 94 2.78 9.35 -5.51
CA ASN A 94 2.90 8.99 -4.09
C ASN A 94 1.61 9.27 -3.31
N ARG A 95 0.98 10.41 -3.58
CA ARG A 95 -0.31 10.78 -2.99
C ARG A 95 -1.44 9.83 -3.44
N ALA A 96 -1.46 9.41 -4.70
CA ALA A 96 -2.45 8.47 -5.20
C ALA A 96 -2.33 7.11 -4.48
N ILE A 97 -1.12 6.66 -4.17
CA ILE A 97 -0.90 5.44 -3.39
C ILE A 97 -1.46 5.59 -1.97
N VAL A 98 -1.26 6.73 -1.31
CA VAL A 98 -1.89 7.04 -0.01
C VAL A 98 -3.41 7.06 -0.13
N ASP A 99 -3.95 7.67 -1.18
CA ASP A 99 -5.39 7.73 -1.41
C ASP A 99 -5.98 6.32 -1.59
N ILE A 100 -5.28 5.36 -2.22
CA ILE A 100 -5.72 3.96 -2.27
C ILE A 100 -5.89 3.37 -0.86
N GLU A 101 -4.88 3.51 0.01
CA GLU A 101 -4.92 2.94 1.37
C GLU A 101 -5.97 3.62 2.27
N ARG A 102 -6.18 4.93 2.07
CA ARG A 102 -7.29 5.70 2.68
C ARG A 102 -8.65 5.41 2.03
N GLY A 103 -8.71 4.48 1.09
CA GLY A 103 -9.94 4.04 0.44
C GLY A 103 -10.46 4.97 -0.66
N ARG A 104 -9.76 6.04 -1.03
CA ARG A 104 -10.18 6.93 -2.13
C ARG A 104 -9.78 6.36 -3.49
N ILE A 105 -10.18 5.12 -3.77
CA ILE A 105 -9.72 4.31 -4.91
C ILE A 105 -10.06 4.97 -6.24
N ARG A 106 -11.30 5.46 -6.43
CA ARG A 106 -11.72 6.16 -7.65
C ARG A 106 -10.89 7.43 -7.90
N ARG A 107 -10.64 8.23 -6.86
CA ARG A 107 -9.81 9.44 -6.94
C ARG A 107 -8.37 9.09 -7.31
N ALA A 108 -7.80 8.06 -6.68
CA ALA A 108 -6.46 7.59 -7.00
C ALA A 108 -6.39 7.09 -8.45
N ALA A 109 -7.37 6.32 -8.91
CA ALA A 109 -7.44 5.85 -10.30
C ALA A 109 -7.47 7.00 -11.32
N ASN A 110 -8.25 8.04 -11.06
CA ASN A 110 -8.29 9.24 -11.91
C ASN A 110 -6.93 9.96 -11.90
N THR A 111 -6.38 10.22 -10.72
CA THR A 111 -5.05 10.85 -10.57
C THR A 111 -3.98 10.08 -11.34
N LEU A 112 -3.97 8.74 -11.22
CA LEU A 112 -3.01 7.89 -11.92
C LEU A 112 -3.17 7.97 -13.44
N LYS A 113 -4.42 7.96 -13.95
CA LYS A 113 -4.68 8.13 -15.39
C LYS A 113 -4.20 9.48 -15.91
N ASP A 114 -4.33 10.53 -15.11
CA ASP A 114 -3.94 11.89 -15.49
C ASP A 114 -2.42 12.06 -15.54
N ILE A 115 -1.67 11.41 -14.62
CA ILE A 115 -0.20 11.57 -14.55
C ILE A 115 0.59 10.57 -15.41
N ILE A 116 0.03 9.40 -15.76
CA ILE A 116 0.73 8.40 -16.58
C ILE A 116 1.24 8.99 -17.91
N PRO A 117 0.46 9.81 -18.64
CA PRO A 117 0.92 10.47 -19.87
C PRO A 117 2.07 11.46 -19.67
N THR A 118 2.24 12.00 -18.45
CA THR A 118 3.34 12.94 -18.14
C THR A 118 4.69 12.24 -18.08
N PHE A 119 4.73 10.96 -17.71
CA PHE A 119 5.98 10.21 -17.63
C PHE A 119 6.47 9.79 -19.02
N SER A 120 7.72 10.15 -19.33
CA SER A 120 8.39 9.74 -20.56
C SER A 120 8.51 8.21 -20.65
N GLU A 121 8.24 7.64 -21.82
CA GLU A 121 8.37 6.19 -22.07
C GLU A 121 9.81 5.69 -21.95
N THR A 122 10.79 6.59 -22.10
CA THR A 122 12.22 6.26 -22.04
C THR A 122 12.85 6.74 -20.74
N ALA A 123 12.74 8.03 -20.43
CA ALA A 123 13.42 8.65 -19.30
C ALA A 123 12.79 8.27 -17.95
N ASP A 124 11.45 8.19 -17.88
CA ASP A 124 10.69 7.97 -16.64
C ASP A 124 9.98 6.61 -16.64
N LYS A 125 10.50 5.64 -17.41
CA LYS A 125 9.86 4.34 -17.64
C LYS A 125 9.49 3.62 -16.35
N GLU A 126 10.34 3.69 -15.33
CA GLU A 126 10.06 3.08 -14.03
C GLU A 126 8.88 3.76 -13.31
N ALA A 127 8.89 5.09 -13.20
CA ALA A 127 7.80 5.83 -12.56
C ALA A 127 6.45 5.58 -13.25
N ARG A 128 6.48 5.52 -14.59
CA ARG A 128 5.33 5.14 -15.39
C ARG A 128 4.82 3.72 -15.06
N LEU A 129 5.70 2.73 -15.03
CA LEU A 129 5.34 1.35 -14.68
C LEU A 129 4.77 1.23 -13.27
N ILE A 130 5.32 2.00 -12.32
CA ILE A 130 4.80 2.06 -10.95
C ILE A 130 3.38 2.65 -10.96
N ALA A 131 3.15 3.76 -11.66
CA ALA A 131 1.82 4.36 -11.78
C ALA A 131 0.81 3.42 -12.44
N GLU A 132 1.19 2.74 -13.53
CA GLU A 132 0.36 1.73 -14.18
C GLU A 132 0.07 0.52 -13.26
N GLY A 133 1.01 0.16 -12.38
CA GLY A 133 0.86 -0.95 -11.44
C GLY A 133 -0.09 -0.62 -10.30
N TYR A 134 -0.04 0.60 -9.78
CA TYR A 134 -1.05 1.07 -8.83
C TYR A 134 -2.42 1.28 -9.49
N LEU A 135 -2.47 1.66 -10.78
CA LEU A 135 -3.73 1.67 -11.51
C LEU A 135 -4.30 0.24 -11.63
N ALA A 136 -3.46 -0.76 -11.88
CA ALA A 136 -3.87 -2.17 -11.83
C ALA A 136 -4.39 -2.58 -10.44
N LEU A 137 -3.82 -2.05 -9.36
CA LEU A 137 -4.32 -2.26 -8.00
C LEU A 137 -5.72 -1.66 -7.81
N THR A 138 -6.02 -0.48 -8.37
CA THR A 138 -7.38 0.06 -8.30
C THR A 138 -8.39 -0.84 -9.01
N PHE A 139 -8.06 -1.39 -10.18
CA PHE A 139 -8.90 -2.38 -10.86
C PHE A 139 -9.07 -3.66 -10.05
N HIS A 140 -8.01 -4.15 -9.43
CA HIS A 140 -8.06 -5.32 -8.56
C HIS A 140 -9.02 -5.08 -7.38
N LEU A 141 -8.89 -3.96 -6.67
CA LEU A 141 -9.73 -3.65 -5.51
C LEU A 141 -11.21 -3.44 -5.89
N ALA A 142 -11.46 -2.90 -7.09
CA ALA A 142 -12.81 -2.75 -7.66
C ALA A 142 -13.41 -4.04 -8.24
N GLY A 143 -12.71 -5.19 -8.19
CA GLY A 143 -13.20 -6.47 -8.68
C GLY A 143 -12.98 -6.71 -10.19
N ASN A 144 -12.32 -5.81 -10.91
CA ASN A 144 -11.97 -5.98 -12.32
C ASN A 144 -10.68 -6.80 -12.48
N PHE A 145 -10.77 -8.09 -12.15
CA PHE A 145 -9.61 -8.98 -12.03
C PHE A 145 -8.92 -9.25 -13.37
N ASP A 146 -9.64 -9.35 -14.48
CA ASP A 146 -9.02 -9.65 -15.78
C ASP A 146 -8.13 -8.51 -16.29
N GLN A 147 -8.57 -7.25 -16.13
CA GLN A 147 -7.74 -6.10 -16.49
C GLN A 147 -6.53 -5.97 -15.54
N ALA A 148 -6.74 -6.17 -14.24
CA ALA A 148 -5.65 -6.13 -13.26
C ALA A 148 -4.60 -7.22 -13.52
N GLU A 149 -5.01 -8.47 -13.77
CA GLU A 149 -4.09 -9.58 -14.05
C GLU A 149 -3.23 -9.33 -15.29
N ARG A 150 -3.83 -8.88 -16.40
CA ARG A 150 -3.06 -8.56 -17.63
C ARG A 150 -2.02 -7.48 -17.37
N ARG A 151 -2.39 -6.43 -16.65
CA ARG A 151 -1.48 -5.32 -16.32
C ARG A 151 -0.35 -5.77 -15.40
N TYR A 152 -0.65 -6.49 -14.31
CA TYR A 152 0.39 -6.99 -13.41
C TYR A 152 1.42 -7.84 -14.14
N LYS A 153 0.99 -8.79 -14.98
CA LYS A 153 1.92 -9.64 -15.76
C LYS A 153 2.85 -8.80 -16.64
N SER A 154 2.30 -7.81 -17.34
CA SER A 154 3.09 -6.94 -18.21
C SER A 154 4.10 -6.11 -17.41
N ILE A 155 3.65 -5.49 -16.31
CA ILE A 155 4.45 -4.58 -15.50
C ILE A 155 5.57 -5.33 -14.77
N ILE A 156 5.27 -6.47 -14.15
CA ILE A 156 6.27 -7.29 -13.46
C ILE A 156 7.36 -7.72 -14.45
N LYS A 157 6.97 -8.21 -15.63
CA LYS A 157 7.91 -8.61 -16.69
C LYS A 157 8.84 -7.46 -17.08
N GLU A 158 8.32 -6.26 -17.28
CA GLU A 158 9.14 -5.10 -17.64
C GLU A 158 10.03 -4.62 -16.49
N LEU A 159 9.53 -4.62 -15.24
CA LEU A 159 10.34 -4.24 -14.07
C LEU A 159 11.49 -5.22 -13.82
N VAL A 160 11.27 -6.52 -14.02
CA VAL A 160 12.34 -7.53 -13.93
C VAL A 160 13.40 -7.29 -15.01
N LYS A 161 13.00 -7.01 -16.26
CA LYS A 161 13.95 -6.65 -17.33
C LYS A 161 14.76 -5.41 -17.00
N LEU A 162 14.13 -4.41 -16.38
CA LEU A 162 14.78 -3.17 -15.92
C LEU A 162 15.58 -3.35 -14.61
N ARG A 163 15.64 -4.57 -14.05
CA ARG A 163 16.29 -4.88 -12.76
C ARG A 163 15.77 -4.02 -11.60
N ARG A 164 14.47 -3.71 -11.61
CA ARG A 164 13.77 -2.98 -10.53
C ARG A 164 13.10 -3.96 -9.57
N SER A 165 13.93 -4.68 -8.81
CA SER A 165 13.50 -5.77 -7.94
C SER A 165 12.51 -5.34 -6.84
N ARG A 166 12.68 -4.15 -6.26
CA ARG A 166 11.73 -3.55 -5.29
C ARG A 166 10.30 -3.49 -5.85
N SER A 167 10.14 -2.81 -6.97
CA SER A 167 8.85 -2.57 -7.62
C SER A 167 8.26 -3.88 -8.16
N ALA A 168 9.11 -4.73 -8.74
CA ALA A 168 8.68 -6.06 -9.20
C ALA A 168 8.11 -6.89 -8.04
N SER A 169 8.78 -6.92 -6.88
CA SER A 169 8.30 -7.62 -5.69
C SER A 169 6.95 -7.08 -5.19
N ILE A 170 6.78 -5.75 -5.12
CA ILE A 170 5.52 -5.10 -4.71
C ILE A 170 4.37 -5.56 -5.61
N PHE A 171 4.54 -5.52 -6.93
CA PHE A 171 3.47 -5.90 -7.85
C PHE A 171 3.26 -7.41 -7.95
N SER A 172 4.31 -8.23 -7.79
CA SER A 172 4.17 -9.68 -7.63
C SER A 172 3.35 -10.03 -6.39
N LYS A 173 3.56 -9.35 -5.26
CA LYS A 173 2.73 -9.50 -4.05
C LYS A 173 1.26 -9.19 -4.32
N HIS A 174 0.95 -8.08 -5.00
CA HIS A 174 -0.44 -7.75 -5.35
C HIS A 174 -1.06 -8.75 -6.34
N TYR A 175 -0.28 -9.23 -7.30
CA TYR A 175 -0.72 -10.23 -8.26
C TYR A 175 -1.00 -11.58 -7.58
N ALA A 176 -0.18 -11.99 -6.61
CA ALA A 176 -0.43 -13.17 -5.80
C ALA A 176 -1.76 -13.06 -5.01
N ASP A 177 -2.05 -11.89 -4.41
CA ASP A 177 -3.33 -11.66 -3.72
C ASP A 177 -4.52 -11.74 -4.68
N LEU A 178 -4.39 -11.23 -5.91
CA LEU A 178 -5.41 -11.37 -6.95
C LEU A 178 -5.63 -12.84 -7.33
N LEU A 179 -4.56 -13.61 -7.57
CA LEU A 179 -4.67 -15.04 -7.89
C LEU A 179 -5.34 -15.82 -6.77
N ARG A 180 -5.00 -15.51 -5.52
CA ARG A 180 -5.65 -16.07 -4.33
C ARG A 180 -7.15 -15.77 -4.31
N ARG A 181 -7.55 -14.53 -4.60
CA ARG A 181 -8.98 -14.14 -4.68
C ARG A 181 -9.74 -14.86 -5.80
N ARG A 182 -9.07 -15.23 -6.89
CA ARG A 182 -9.63 -16.07 -7.96
C ARG A 182 -9.62 -17.57 -7.65
N GLY A 183 -9.18 -17.98 -6.46
CA GLY A 183 -9.09 -19.39 -6.06
C GLY A 183 -7.86 -20.12 -6.63
N ASN A 184 -6.94 -19.43 -7.31
CA ASN A 184 -5.75 -20.04 -7.89
C ASN A 184 -4.59 -20.05 -6.89
N VAL A 185 -4.74 -20.84 -5.82
CA VAL A 185 -3.84 -20.85 -4.66
C VAL A 185 -2.43 -21.29 -5.04
N GLN A 186 -2.28 -22.29 -5.90
CA GLN A 186 -0.98 -22.82 -6.32
C GLN A 186 -0.17 -21.75 -7.09
N ARG A 187 -0.79 -21.06 -8.04
CA ARG A 187 -0.12 -19.95 -8.75
C ARG A 187 0.13 -18.76 -7.83
N ALA A 188 -0.78 -18.46 -6.90
CA ALA A 188 -0.55 -17.41 -5.92
C ALA A 188 0.69 -17.70 -5.06
N GLN A 189 0.87 -18.95 -4.62
CA GLN A 189 2.03 -19.38 -3.85
C GLN A 189 3.34 -19.27 -4.64
N ALA A 190 3.33 -19.65 -5.92
CA ALA A 190 4.51 -19.50 -6.79
C ALA A 190 4.90 -18.02 -6.94
N VAL A 191 3.93 -17.14 -7.25
CA VAL A 191 4.17 -15.71 -7.46
C VAL A 191 4.61 -15.01 -6.17
N VAL A 192 4.06 -15.36 -5.01
CA VAL A 192 4.49 -14.74 -3.74
C VAL A 192 5.89 -15.20 -3.34
N THR A 193 6.28 -16.43 -3.68
CA THR A 193 7.65 -16.93 -3.46
C THR A 193 8.65 -16.14 -4.29
N GLU A 194 8.33 -15.89 -5.56
CA GLU A 194 9.12 -15.02 -6.43
C GLU A 194 9.18 -13.57 -5.88
N ALA A 195 8.07 -13.05 -5.35
CA ALA A 195 8.06 -11.73 -4.72
C ALA A 195 9.03 -11.64 -3.53
N ILE A 196 9.08 -12.66 -2.67
CA ILE A 196 10.02 -12.73 -1.54
C ILE A 196 11.46 -12.77 -2.05
N GLN A 197 11.74 -13.60 -3.07
CA GLN A 197 13.06 -13.73 -3.67
C GLN A 197 13.55 -12.40 -4.26
N LEU A 198 12.70 -11.73 -5.05
CA LEU A 198 13.02 -10.41 -5.63
C LEU A 198 13.36 -9.37 -4.54
N ALA A 199 12.59 -9.34 -3.45
CA ALA A 199 12.87 -8.43 -2.35
C ALA A 199 14.19 -8.76 -1.64
N GLN A 200 14.48 -10.06 -1.44
CA GLN A 200 15.70 -10.53 -0.81
C GLN A 200 16.95 -10.22 -1.65
N GLU A 201 16.91 -10.48 -2.96
CA GLU A 201 18.01 -10.15 -3.88
C GLU A 201 18.31 -8.65 -3.93
N GLY A 202 17.29 -7.81 -3.77
CA GLY A 202 17.42 -6.36 -3.69
C GLY A 202 17.73 -5.81 -2.29
N ASN A 203 17.84 -6.64 -1.25
CA ASN A 203 17.94 -6.24 0.15
C ASN A 203 16.81 -5.26 0.59
N HIS A 204 15.59 -5.46 0.08
CA HIS A 204 14.41 -4.65 0.39
C HIS A 204 13.60 -5.30 1.52
N GLU A 205 14.12 -5.26 2.75
CA GLU A 205 13.55 -5.97 3.90
C GLU A 205 12.09 -5.61 4.20
N ASP A 206 11.72 -4.33 4.08
CA ASP A 206 10.34 -3.88 4.29
C ASP A 206 9.37 -4.54 3.30
N VAL A 207 9.76 -4.61 2.03
CA VAL A 207 8.99 -5.27 0.96
C VAL A 207 8.98 -6.78 1.14
N ARG A 208 10.10 -7.38 1.57
CA ARG A 208 10.21 -8.80 1.86
C ARG A 208 9.21 -9.21 2.95
N HIS A 209 9.14 -8.46 4.04
CA HIS A 209 8.19 -8.70 5.12
C HIS A 209 6.72 -8.56 4.67
N LEU A 210 6.39 -7.61 3.79
CA LEU A 210 5.05 -7.51 3.20
C LEU A 210 4.71 -8.70 2.28
N ALA A 211 5.69 -9.23 1.55
CA ALA A 211 5.51 -10.43 0.73
C ALA A 211 5.30 -11.68 1.60
N ILE A 212 6.02 -11.80 2.72
CA ILE A 212 5.84 -12.88 3.71
C ILE A 212 4.45 -12.84 4.34
N LEU A 213 3.91 -11.66 4.63
CA LEU A 213 2.52 -11.52 5.11
C LEU A 213 1.51 -11.97 4.06
N SER A 214 1.75 -11.65 2.78
CA SER A 214 0.92 -12.13 1.68
C SER A 214 0.97 -13.65 1.54
N GLU A 215 2.15 -14.26 1.73
CA GLU A 215 2.31 -15.71 1.74
C GLU A 215 1.55 -16.34 2.91
N ALA A 216 1.71 -15.80 4.12
CA ALA A 216 0.97 -16.25 5.30
C ALA A 216 -0.55 -16.20 5.06
N LYS A 217 -1.05 -15.13 4.43
CA LYS A 217 -2.47 -15.01 4.05
C LYS A 217 -2.92 -16.10 3.09
N ILE A 218 -2.12 -16.41 2.06
CA ILE A 218 -2.39 -17.48 1.09
C ILE A 218 -2.46 -18.83 1.81
N LEU A 219 -1.51 -19.12 2.70
CA LEU A 219 -1.47 -20.38 3.45
C LEU A 219 -2.65 -20.51 4.43
N ILE A 220 -3.02 -19.43 5.14
CA ILE A 220 -4.16 -19.41 6.07
C ILE A 220 -5.49 -19.64 5.35
N GLU A 221 -5.64 -19.20 4.12
CA GLU A 221 -6.89 -19.34 3.35
C GLU A 221 -6.86 -20.54 2.39
N SER A 222 -5.74 -21.25 2.30
CA SER A 222 -5.57 -22.42 1.43
C SER A 222 -6.45 -23.58 1.91
N PRO A 223 -7.24 -24.21 1.00
CA PRO A 223 -8.07 -25.37 1.33
C PRO A 223 -7.27 -26.68 1.41
N LEU A 224 -5.94 -26.64 1.20
CA LEU A 224 -5.09 -27.83 1.22
C LEU A 224 -5.18 -28.55 2.58
N GLU A 225 -5.27 -29.87 2.53
CA GLU A 225 -5.52 -30.75 3.68
C GLU A 225 -4.41 -30.70 4.75
N GLN A 226 -3.17 -30.36 4.37
CA GLN A 226 -2.01 -30.31 5.27
C GLN A 226 -1.78 -28.91 5.85
N PHE A 227 -2.80 -28.35 6.50
CA PHE A 227 -2.66 -27.07 7.19
C PHE A 227 -1.77 -27.20 8.44
N LYS A 228 -0.62 -26.52 8.44
CA LYS A 228 0.31 -26.45 9.59
C LYS A 228 0.41 -25.01 10.09
N PRO A 229 -0.12 -24.69 11.28
CA PRO A 229 -0.11 -23.32 11.80
C PRO A 229 1.28 -22.87 12.32
N GLU A 230 2.14 -23.80 12.76
CA GLU A 230 3.40 -23.47 13.44
C GLU A 230 4.39 -22.68 12.56
N PRO A 231 4.62 -23.05 11.28
CA PRO A 231 5.49 -22.26 10.40
C PRO A 231 4.93 -20.87 10.12
N ILE A 232 3.60 -20.72 10.13
CA ILE A 232 2.93 -19.43 9.91
C ILE A 232 3.12 -18.54 11.15
N HIS A 233 2.95 -19.08 12.36
CA HIS A 233 3.22 -18.35 13.60
C HIS A 233 4.66 -17.80 13.63
N SER A 234 5.66 -18.64 13.34
CA SER A 234 7.06 -18.22 13.31
C SER A 234 7.33 -17.07 12.33
N ARG A 235 6.73 -17.14 11.13
CA ARG A 235 6.83 -16.06 10.13
C ARG A 235 6.16 -14.78 10.60
N LEU A 236 4.98 -14.87 11.22
CA LEU A 236 4.27 -13.72 11.76
C LEU A 236 5.05 -13.08 12.92
N ASP A 237 5.66 -13.87 13.80
CA ASP A 237 6.49 -13.37 14.91
C ASP A 237 7.73 -12.63 14.41
N MET A 238 8.38 -13.16 13.38
CA MET A 238 9.51 -12.49 12.73
C MET A 238 9.10 -11.14 12.14
N VAL A 239 7.97 -11.09 11.40
CA VAL A 239 7.48 -9.85 10.80
C VAL A 239 7.05 -8.85 11.87
N GLU A 240 6.41 -9.30 12.95
CA GLU A 240 6.01 -8.42 14.06
C GLU A 240 7.22 -7.78 14.75
N ARG A 241 8.27 -8.57 15.02
CA ARG A 241 9.52 -8.05 15.61
C ARG A 241 10.11 -6.97 14.72
N TYR A 242 10.20 -7.21 13.42
CA TYR A 242 10.66 -6.20 12.46
C TYR A 242 9.79 -4.95 12.48
N ALA A 243 8.46 -5.11 12.36
CA ALA A 243 7.51 -3.98 12.36
C ALA A 243 7.61 -3.13 13.63
N ARG A 244 7.81 -3.77 14.79
CA ARG A 244 7.97 -3.09 16.08
C ARG A 244 9.26 -2.29 16.15
N VAL A 245 10.38 -2.88 15.76
CA VAL A 245 11.69 -2.21 15.74
C VAL A 245 11.69 -1.02 14.78
N MET A 246 11.07 -1.18 13.62
CA MET A 246 11.03 -0.14 12.57
C MET A 246 9.90 0.89 12.74
N GLY A 247 9.01 0.70 13.71
CA GLY A 247 7.85 1.56 13.93
C GLY A 247 6.90 1.61 12.73
N ILE A 248 6.51 0.45 12.20
CA ILE A 248 5.63 0.28 11.03
C ILE A 248 4.24 -0.22 11.48
N PRO A 249 3.36 0.66 12.02
CA PRO A 249 2.05 0.26 12.51
C PRO A 249 1.19 -0.46 11.45
N ARG A 250 1.28 -0.10 10.16
CA ARG A 250 0.52 -0.80 9.10
C ARG A 250 0.85 -2.29 9.05
N MET A 251 2.11 -2.64 9.23
CA MET A 251 2.58 -4.03 9.21
C MET A 251 2.15 -4.76 10.48
N THR A 252 2.20 -4.09 11.64
CA THR A 252 1.67 -4.63 12.91
C THR A 252 0.17 -4.95 12.81
N ALA A 253 -0.64 -4.04 12.23
CA ALA A 253 -2.04 -4.30 11.97
C ALA A 253 -2.22 -5.53 11.07
N GLU A 254 -1.44 -5.67 10.00
CA GLU A 254 -1.51 -6.84 9.12
C GLU A 254 -1.19 -8.15 9.82
N VAL A 255 -0.16 -8.16 10.67
CA VAL A 255 0.16 -9.33 11.49
C VAL A 255 -1.03 -9.70 12.38
N HIS A 256 -1.63 -8.72 13.07
CA HIS A 256 -2.77 -8.98 13.95
C HIS A 256 -3.99 -9.49 13.19
N GLY A 257 -4.34 -8.88 12.04
CA GLY A 257 -5.42 -9.39 11.18
C GLY A 257 -5.18 -10.82 10.69
N LEU A 258 -3.93 -11.19 10.36
CA LEU A 258 -3.58 -12.56 9.97
C LEU A 258 -3.62 -13.54 11.15
N ARG A 259 -3.16 -13.15 12.34
CA ARG A 259 -3.32 -13.96 13.56
C ARG A 259 -4.80 -14.20 13.86
N ALA A 260 -5.64 -13.18 13.73
CA ALA A 260 -7.07 -13.33 13.92
C ALA A 260 -7.67 -14.38 12.95
N ARG A 261 -7.29 -14.35 11.67
CA ARG A 261 -7.72 -15.37 10.69
C ARG A 261 -7.21 -16.77 11.05
N LEU A 262 -5.95 -16.86 11.49
CA LEU A 262 -5.31 -18.11 11.89
C LEU A 262 -6.04 -18.76 13.08
N HIS A 263 -6.28 -17.99 14.16
CA HIS A 263 -7.02 -18.47 15.33
C HIS A 263 -8.49 -18.76 15.01
N LYS A 264 -9.12 -17.96 14.12
CA LYS A 264 -10.49 -18.26 13.64
C LYS A 264 -10.54 -19.59 12.90
N ARG A 265 -9.50 -19.94 12.14
CA ARG A 265 -9.39 -21.22 11.42
C ARG A 265 -9.18 -22.39 12.38
N SER A 266 -8.41 -22.21 13.46
CA SER A 266 -8.22 -23.25 14.48
C SER A 266 -9.39 -23.40 15.45
N GLY A 267 -10.38 -22.49 15.42
CA GLY A 267 -11.57 -22.52 16.29
C GLY A 267 -11.39 -21.76 17.61
N ASP A 268 -10.22 -21.18 17.87
CA ASP A 268 -9.98 -20.30 19.02
C ASP A 268 -10.55 -18.90 18.75
N LEU A 269 -11.87 -18.79 18.88
CA LEU A 269 -12.61 -17.57 18.55
C LEU A 269 -12.35 -16.41 19.53
N ARG A 270 -11.96 -16.72 20.77
CA ARG A 270 -11.66 -15.68 21.78
C ARG A 270 -10.36 -14.97 21.43
N THR A 271 -9.30 -15.72 21.18
CA THR A 271 -8.01 -15.14 20.77
C THR A 271 -8.12 -14.49 19.39
N ALA A 272 -8.88 -15.09 18.48
CA ALA A 272 -9.16 -14.49 17.18
C ALA A 272 -9.80 -13.09 17.31
N GLY A 273 -10.81 -12.97 18.19
CA GLY A 273 -11.48 -11.69 18.46
C GLY A 273 -10.51 -10.63 18.99
N SER A 274 -9.67 -10.98 19.96
CA SER A 274 -8.69 -10.03 20.52
C SER A 274 -7.67 -9.54 19.49
N PHE A 275 -7.20 -10.41 18.59
CA PHE A 275 -6.30 -9.98 17.51
C PHE A 275 -7.01 -9.13 16.46
N ALA A 276 -8.26 -9.44 16.12
CA ALA A 276 -9.03 -8.64 15.18
C ALA A 276 -9.29 -7.23 15.72
N GLU A 277 -9.61 -7.11 17.01
CA GLU A 277 -9.78 -5.82 17.70
C GLU A 277 -8.48 -4.98 17.66
N LYS A 278 -7.33 -5.56 18.00
CA LYS A 278 -6.03 -4.87 17.91
C LYS A 278 -5.70 -4.41 16.49
N SER A 279 -6.02 -5.22 15.49
CA SER A 279 -5.84 -4.84 14.08
C SER A 279 -6.72 -3.64 13.72
N LEU A 280 -7.99 -3.68 14.14
CA LEU A 280 -8.97 -2.64 13.89
C LEU A 280 -8.63 -1.31 14.58
N GLU A 281 -8.10 -1.37 15.80
CA GLU A 281 -7.62 -0.20 16.55
C GLU A 281 -6.52 0.52 15.77
N ILE A 282 -5.46 -0.21 15.38
CA ILE A 282 -4.35 0.35 14.61
C ILE A 282 -4.83 0.87 13.25
N ALA A 283 -5.70 0.12 12.57
CA ALA A 283 -6.26 0.54 11.28
C ALA A 283 -7.08 1.82 11.38
N SER A 284 -7.84 1.99 12.46
CA SER A 284 -8.65 3.19 12.72
C SER A 284 -7.77 4.40 13.05
N LEU A 285 -6.77 4.22 13.93
CA LEU A 285 -5.86 5.28 14.35
C LEU A 285 -5.06 5.87 13.17
N HIS A 286 -4.69 5.02 12.21
CA HIS A 286 -3.86 5.39 11.06
C HIS A 286 -4.63 5.56 9.75
N GLU A 287 -5.96 5.61 9.80
CA GLU A 287 -6.85 5.77 8.64
C GLU A 287 -6.63 4.74 7.51
N LEU A 288 -6.26 3.51 7.85
CA LEU A 288 -6.07 2.41 6.90
C LEU A 288 -7.44 1.86 6.43
N GLN A 289 -8.23 2.64 5.69
CA GLN A 289 -9.66 2.35 5.44
C GLN A 289 -9.92 1.01 4.75
N VAL A 290 -9.10 0.62 3.76
CA VAL A 290 -9.24 -0.68 3.07
C VAL A 290 -9.06 -1.84 4.06
N ARG A 291 -8.13 -1.67 5.01
CA ARG A 291 -7.88 -2.64 6.09
C ARG A 291 -8.98 -2.59 7.14
N LYS A 292 -9.40 -1.41 7.57
CA LYS A 292 -10.52 -1.20 8.52
C LYS A 292 -11.77 -1.94 8.06
N ALA A 293 -12.16 -1.77 6.80
CA ALA A 293 -13.28 -2.51 6.22
C ALA A 293 -13.09 -4.03 6.27
N SER A 294 -11.90 -4.54 5.91
CA SER A 294 -11.59 -5.97 5.98
C SER A 294 -11.63 -6.52 7.41
N ASP A 295 -11.16 -5.73 8.38
CA ASP A 295 -11.07 -6.13 9.78
C ASP A 295 -12.43 -6.08 10.48
N LEU A 296 -13.29 -5.11 10.14
CA LEU A 296 -14.70 -5.09 10.56
C LEU A 296 -15.44 -6.35 10.12
N VAL A 297 -15.30 -6.73 8.85
CA VAL A 297 -15.89 -7.98 8.31
C VAL A 297 -15.32 -9.21 9.01
N LEU A 298 -14.00 -9.25 9.24
CA LEU A 298 -13.36 -10.36 9.95
C LEU A 298 -13.87 -10.47 11.39
N TYR A 299 -13.95 -9.36 12.11
CA TYR A 299 -14.41 -9.28 13.50
C TYR A 299 -15.88 -9.67 13.63
N ALA A 300 -16.75 -9.14 12.76
CA ALA A 300 -18.14 -9.54 12.68
C ALA A 300 -18.27 -11.05 12.42
N SER A 301 -17.51 -11.60 11.47
CA SER A 301 -17.52 -13.04 11.19
C SER A 301 -17.04 -13.90 12.36
N ILE A 302 -16.11 -13.41 13.18
CA ILE A 302 -15.68 -14.07 14.42
C ILE A 302 -16.80 -14.03 15.46
N ASN A 303 -17.44 -12.87 15.66
CA ASN A 303 -18.52 -12.70 16.63
C ASN A 303 -19.77 -13.50 16.28
N LEU A 304 -20.09 -13.64 14.99
CA LEU A 304 -21.15 -14.56 14.51
C LEU A 304 -20.86 -16.00 14.93
N LYS A 305 -19.64 -16.49 14.75
CA LYS A 305 -19.25 -17.83 15.19
C LYS A 305 -19.27 -18.00 16.71
N ARG A 306 -19.12 -16.90 17.47
CA ARG A 306 -19.23 -16.89 18.95
C ARG A 306 -20.67 -16.81 19.45
N GLY A 307 -21.64 -16.55 18.57
CA GLY A 307 -23.05 -16.37 18.93
C GLY A 307 -23.44 -14.92 19.25
N PHE A 308 -22.52 -13.95 19.15
CA PHE A 308 -22.79 -12.53 19.43
C PHE A 308 -23.41 -11.80 18.23
N ARG A 309 -24.62 -12.23 17.84
CA ARG A 309 -25.30 -11.73 16.63
C ARG A 309 -25.68 -10.25 16.71
N ARG A 310 -26.13 -9.79 17.88
CA ARG A 310 -26.59 -8.39 18.09
C ARG A 310 -25.51 -7.37 17.75
N ASP A 311 -24.26 -7.68 18.08
CA ASP A 311 -23.12 -6.77 17.88
C ASP A 311 -22.60 -6.79 16.44
N CYS A 312 -23.06 -7.71 15.59
CA CYS A 312 -22.51 -7.89 14.24
C CYS A 312 -23.10 -6.93 13.20
N ARG A 313 -24.38 -6.55 13.33
CA ARG A 313 -25.04 -5.67 12.34
C ARG A 313 -24.36 -4.31 12.22
N PRO A 314 -24.07 -3.56 13.32
CA PRO A 314 -23.41 -2.26 13.21
C PRO A 314 -22.02 -2.34 12.55
N LEU A 315 -21.26 -3.40 12.85
CA LEU A 315 -19.93 -3.63 12.27
C LEU A 315 -20.00 -3.84 10.75
N LEU A 316 -20.99 -4.61 10.29
CA LEU A 316 -21.19 -4.89 8.86
C LEU A 316 -21.72 -3.66 8.12
N GLU A 317 -22.61 -2.88 8.74
CA GLU A 317 -23.10 -1.62 8.19
C GLU A 317 -21.98 -0.60 8.04
N GLU A 318 -21.09 -0.47 9.03
CA GLU A 318 -19.91 0.39 8.93
C GLU A 318 -18.96 -0.10 7.82
N ALA A 319 -18.72 -1.42 7.72
CA ALA A 319 -17.92 -1.98 6.63
C ALA A 319 -18.54 -1.70 5.25
N LEU A 320 -19.87 -1.77 5.13
CA LEU A 320 -20.58 -1.45 3.89
C LEU A 320 -20.50 0.04 3.54
N ALA A 321 -20.60 0.94 4.53
CA ALA A 321 -20.42 2.36 4.32
C ALA A 321 -19.02 2.67 3.76
N ILE A 322 -17.97 2.15 4.41
CA ILE A 322 -16.59 2.30 3.93
C ILE A 322 -16.45 1.69 2.53
N THR A 323 -16.93 0.47 2.28
CA THR A 323 -16.69 -0.21 1.00
C THR A 323 -17.46 0.39 -0.17
N ARG A 324 -18.62 1.01 0.06
CA ARG A 324 -19.36 1.78 -0.96
C ARG A 324 -18.60 3.03 -1.37
N ASP A 325 -18.10 3.79 -0.40
CA ASP A 325 -17.34 5.02 -0.65
C ASP A 325 -15.99 4.74 -1.31
N THR A 326 -15.45 3.55 -1.06
CA THR A 326 -14.10 3.16 -1.51
C THR A 326 -14.09 2.27 -2.75
N GLU A 327 -15.23 1.79 -3.24
CA GLU A 327 -15.34 0.78 -4.30
C GLU A 327 -14.56 -0.52 -4.00
N TYR A 328 -14.35 -0.84 -2.71
CA TYR A 328 -13.61 -2.04 -2.33
C TYR A 328 -14.48 -3.30 -2.37
N TYR A 329 -14.50 -3.95 -3.53
CA TYR A 329 -15.41 -5.05 -3.88
C TYR A 329 -15.32 -6.24 -2.91
N ALA A 330 -14.10 -6.66 -2.54
CA ALA A 330 -13.93 -7.91 -1.80
C ALA A 330 -14.52 -7.86 -0.38
N ALA A 331 -14.34 -6.74 0.34
CA ALA A 331 -14.95 -6.58 1.66
C ALA A 331 -16.45 -6.28 1.54
N TYR A 332 -16.88 -5.54 0.50
CA TYR A 332 -18.29 -5.30 0.22
C TYR A 332 -19.08 -6.61 0.08
N ALA A 333 -18.62 -7.50 -0.81
CA ALA A 333 -19.28 -8.78 -1.08
C ALA A 333 -19.38 -9.65 0.19
N GLN A 334 -18.31 -9.73 0.97
CA GLN A 334 -18.30 -10.50 2.22
C GLN A 334 -19.21 -9.87 3.29
N ALA A 335 -19.23 -8.55 3.40
CA ALA A 335 -20.10 -7.85 4.34
C ALA A 335 -21.59 -8.07 4.01
N GLN A 336 -21.96 -7.97 2.73
CA GLN A 336 -23.32 -8.24 2.27
C GLN A 336 -23.75 -9.69 2.51
N GLU A 337 -22.88 -10.66 2.22
CA GLU A 337 -23.16 -12.07 2.46
C GLU A 337 -23.46 -12.35 3.93
N LEU A 338 -22.64 -11.82 4.85
CA LEU A 338 -22.85 -11.97 6.29
C LEU A 338 -24.10 -11.25 6.78
N LEU A 339 -24.41 -10.07 6.24
CA LEU A 339 -25.59 -9.30 6.62
C LEU A 339 -26.89 -10.00 6.18
N HIS A 340 -26.95 -10.50 4.94
CA HIS A 340 -28.09 -11.30 4.48
C HIS A 340 -28.25 -12.60 5.29
N GLY A 341 -27.15 -13.23 5.70
CA GLY A 341 -27.17 -14.40 6.57
C GLY A 341 -27.75 -14.10 7.97
N LEU A 342 -27.47 -12.92 8.52
CA LEU A 342 -28.05 -12.44 9.76
C LEU A 342 -29.57 -12.19 9.64
N GLU A 343 -30.01 -11.59 8.55
CA GLU A 343 -31.43 -11.25 8.32
C GLU A 343 -32.30 -12.51 8.19
N ARG A 344 -31.87 -13.48 7.37
CA ARG A 344 -32.58 -14.76 7.21
C ARG A 344 -32.69 -15.57 8.49
N SER A 345 -31.72 -15.42 9.40
CA SER A 345 -31.69 -16.17 10.65
C SER A 345 -32.38 -15.45 11.82
N GLY A 346 -32.74 -14.17 11.64
CA GLY A 346 -33.53 -13.39 12.60
C GLY A 346 -35.04 -13.40 12.32
N GLU A 347 -35.48 -13.79 11.12
CA GLU A 347 -36.91 -14.00 10.79
C GLU A 347 -37.47 -15.34 11.31
N SER A 348 -36.65 -16.15 11.98
CA SER A 348 -37.00 -17.48 12.51
C SER A 348 -37.02 -17.56 14.05
N GLU A 349 -36.85 -16.44 14.74
CA GLU A 349 -37.04 -16.25 16.19
C GLU A 349 -38.24 -15.34 16.43
#